data_AF-A0A563DWV7-F1
#
_entry.id   AF-A0A563DWV7-F1
#
_cell.length_a   1.000
_cell.length_b   1.000
_cell.length_c   1.000
_cell.angle_alpha   90.00
_cell.angle_beta   90.00
_cell.angle_gamma   90.00
#
_symmetry.space_group_name_H-M   'P 1'
#
loop_
_entity.id
_entity.type
_entity.pdbx_description
1 polymer ?
#
loop_
_entity_poly.entity_id
_entity_poly.type
_entity_poly.pdbx_seq_one_letter_code
_entity_poly.pdbx_strand_id
1 'polypeptide(L)'
;MTYALGRPITRLTAVMSTAAFAGLLMTGCGAPPKPATGRAAAARCTESGAATAKTPTIAILGDVGSSTIQYTSDVNLVVKAGTNKEAWVLVNGIGKDNNAPDKLASVVLKAKGRNELMRTNDMKCKKTAVTTAYSSLSRLSAPKPLNVFAALGTLAGNLHGSKAGGPVNVVLLGSLLNTTADADLSEATVLANPAKAINELAKEQLVESCKGWNVYAVGADQANPPLTSAQSAQLREFWREYFQHCGGRLVVWSDHLTTFPVNSSIAQADTTQIKIETTPHEVVATMSSDVLFAPNSAALQPTASKDLSQVLAPGVWTRSVSAGSDSIVM
;
A
#
# COMPACT_ATOMS: atom_id res chain seq x y z
N MET A 1 -28.97 -68.65 -14.80
CA MET A 1 -27.63 -68.88 -14.23
C MET A 1 -27.30 -67.72 -13.30
N THR A 2 -27.01 -68.07 -12.04
CA THR A 2 -26.23 -67.32 -11.04
C THR A 2 -26.82 -66.09 -10.31
N TYR A 3 -27.27 -66.35 -9.08
CA TYR A 3 -27.25 -65.64 -7.78
C TYR A 3 -26.52 -64.27 -7.65
N ALA A 4 -26.72 -63.39 -6.64
CA ALA A 4 -27.72 -63.07 -5.59
C ALA A 4 -27.09 -62.00 -4.66
N LEU A 5 -27.91 -61.42 -3.76
CA LEU A 5 -27.61 -60.65 -2.51
C LEU A 5 -27.43 -59.12 -2.68
N GLY A 6 -28.19 -58.20 -2.04
CA GLY A 6 -28.98 -58.22 -0.79
C GLY A 6 -28.06 -57.93 0.41
N ARG A 7 -28.25 -56.96 1.33
CA ARG A 7 -29.37 -56.12 1.79
C ARG A 7 -28.80 -54.94 2.63
N PRO A 8 -29.64 -53.94 3.02
CA PRO A 8 -29.22 -52.69 3.65
C PRO A 8 -29.28 -52.66 5.19
N ILE A 9 -28.78 -51.53 5.70
CA ILE A 9 -28.54 -51.05 7.06
C ILE A 9 -29.82 -50.92 7.90
N THR A 10 -29.76 -51.32 9.18
CA THR A 10 -30.79 -51.02 10.20
C THR A 10 -30.16 -50.37 11.43
N ARG A 11 -30.71 -49.22 11.84
CA ARG A 11 -30.44 -48.53 13.12
C ARG A 11 -31.21 -49.18 14.27
N LEU A 12 -30.65 -49.11 15.48
CA LEU A 12 -31.36 -49.40 16.75
C LEU A 12 -30.93 -48.39 17.84
N THR A 13 -31.85 -47.49 18.19
CA THR A 13 -32.07 -46.88 19.52
C THR A 13 -32.84 -47.91 20.39
N ALA A 14 -32.87 -47.96 21.73
CA ALA A 14 -32.50 -47.11 22.86
C ALA A 14 -32.40 -48.03 24.12
N VAL A 15 -32.11 -47.48 25.31
CA VAL A 15 -32.94 -47.53 26.55
C VAL A 15 -32.11 -47.10 27.79
N MET A 16 -32.81 -46.35 28.66
CA MET A 16 -32.42 -45.77 29.96
C MET A 16 -31.98 -46.77 31.04
N SER A 17 -31.21 -46.30 32.03
CA SER A 17 -31.53 -46.49 33.46
C SER A 17 -30.71 -45.56 34.37
N THR A 18 -31.43 -44.97 35.33
CA THR A 18 -30.97 -44.16 36.48
C THR A 18 -30.44 -45.03 37.63
N ALA A 19 -29.42 -44.56 38.34
CA ALA A 19 -29.22 -44.85 39.76
C ALA A 19 -28.46 -43.70 40.43
N ALA A 20 -28.99 -43.23 41.56
CA ALA A 20 -28.40 -42.24 42.45
C ALA A 20 -27.55 -42.94 43.52
N PHE A 21 -26.43 -42.34 43.94
CA PHE A 21 -25.88 -42.52 45.28
C PHE A 21 -25.12 -41.27 45.71
N ALA A 22 -25.28 -40.94 46.99
CA ALA A 22 -24.88 -39.71 47.65
C ALA A 22 -23.41 -39.69 48.09
N GLY A 23 -22.85 -38.49 48.23
CA GLY A 23 -22.15 -38.11 49.46
C GLY A 23 -20.62 -38.03 49.44
N LEU A 24 -20.17 -36.78 49.53
CA LEU A 24 -18.99 -36.27 50.28
C LEU A 24 -17.56 -36.40 49.69
N LEU A 25 -16.99 -35.20 49.49
CA LEU A 25 -15.70 -34.69 50.02
C LEU A 25 -14.56 -34.33 49.03
N MET A 26 -14.20 -33.04 49.13
CA MET A 26 -12.86 -32.42 49.09
C MET A 26 -12.30 -31.88 47.76
N THR A 27 -12.18 -30.55 47.75
CA THR A 27 -11.06 -29.73 47.26
C THR A 27 -10.65 -29.82 45.78
N GLY A 28 -11.23 -28.90 44.99
CA GLY A 28 -10.48 -28.00 44.10
C GLY A 28 -9.36 -28.57 43.23
N CYS A 29 -9.70 -29.40 42.25
CA CYS A 29 -8.88 -29.57 41.05
C CYS A 29 -9.36 -28.60 39.97
N GLY A 30 -8.60 -27.52 39.76
CA GLY A 30 -8.79 -26.64 38.62
C GLY A 30 -8.72 -27.44 37.33
N ALA A 31 -9.75 -27.29 36.49
CA ALA A 31 -9.75 -27.85 35.14
C ALA A 31 -8.45 -27.46 34.42
N PRO A 32 -7.84 -28.36 33.62
CA PRO A 32 -6.74 -27.97 32.76
C PRO A 32 -7.23 -26.81 31.88
N PRO A 33 -6.49 -25.69 31.78
CA PRO A 33 -6.93 -24.59 30.95
C PRO A 33 -7.10 -25.13 29.52
N LYS A 34 -8.33 -25.03 29.01
CA LYS A 34 -8.63 -25.17 27.59
C LYS A 34 -7.53 -24.40 26.85
N PRO A 35 -6.81 -24.99 25.88
CA PRO A 35 -5.90 -24.20 25.07
C PRO A 35 -6.77 -23.13 24.43
N ALA A 36 -6.54 -21.88 24.84
CA ALA A 36 -7.14 -20.75 24.19
C ALA A 36 -6.79 -20.93 22.71
N THR A 37 -7.81 -21.05 21.87
CA THR A 37 -7.73 -20.87 20.42
C THR A 37 -7.37 -19.41 20.18
N GLY A 38 -6.16 -19.06 20.58
CA GLY A 38 -5.57 -17.75 20.54
C GLY A 38 -5.25 -17.45 19.10
N ARG A 39 -6.17 -16.74 18.45
CA ARG A 39 -5.99 -16.02 17.19
C ARG A 39 -4.99 -14.86 17.39
N ALA A 40 -3.79 -15.15 17.91
CA ALA A 40 -2.83 -14.17 18.41
C ALA A 40 -1.47 -14.19 17.69
N ALA A 41 -1.28 -15.04 16.66
CA ALA A 41 -0.02 -15.09 15.91
C ALA A 41 0.04 -14.11 14.72
N ALA A 42 -1.11 -13.74 14.13
CA ALA A 42 -1.13 -12.94 12.91
C ALA A 42 -0.80 -11.45 13.14
N ALA A 43 -1.23 -10.87 14.27
CA ALA A 43 -1.04 -9.45 14.56
C ALA A 43 0.40 -9.05 14.94
N ARG A 44 1.26 -10.01 15.33
CA ARG A 44 2.64 -9.71 15.81
C ARG A 44 3.68 -9.54 14.70
N CYS A 45 3.33 -9.89 13.47
CA CYS A 45 4.28 -9.93 12.36
C CYS A 45 4.07 -8.84 11.32
N THR A 46 2.95 -8.10 11.40
CA THR A 46 2.58 -7.01 10.48
C THR A 46 3.20 -5.66 10.86
N GLU A 47 3.65 -5.51 12.12
CA GLU A 47 4.43 -4.38 12.59
C GLU A 47 5.71 -4.90 13.27
N SER A 48 6.82 -4.96 12.54
CA SER A 48 8.06 -5.48 13.12
C SER A 48 9.27 -4.63 12.76
N GLY A 49 9.72 -3.86 13.75
CA GLY A 49 10.97 -3.09 13.74
C GLY A 49 10.82 -1.67 13.20
N ALA A 50 11.44 -0.70 13.88
CA ALA A 50 11.57 0.65 13.35
C ALA A 50 12.55 0.62 12.17
N ALA A 51 12.08 1.03 10.98
CA ALA A 51 12.97 1.35 9.88
C ALA A 51 13.90 2.49 10.28
N THR A 52 15.17 2.40 9.89
CA THR A 52 16.18 3.44 10.13
C THR A 52 16.53 4.15 8.83
N ALA A 53 17.31 5.23 8.90
CA ALA A 53 17.80 5.91 7.70
C ALA A 53 18.64 5.07 6.75
N LYS A 54 19.22 3.98 7.25
CA LYS A 54 20.03 3.06 6.46
C LYS A 54 19.24 1.86 5.94
N THR A 55 17.97 1.72 6.33
CA THR A 55 17.13 0.59 5.91
C THR A 55 16.65 0.84 4.48
N PRO A 56 16.98 -0.03 3.51
CA PRO A 56 16.45 0.09 2.16
C PRO A 56 14.92 -0.07 2.17
N THR A 57 14.23 0.65 1.29
CA THR A 57 12.77 0.60 1.22
C THR A 57 12.30 -0.05 -0.07
N ILE A 58 11.31 -0.93 0.06
CA ILE A 58 10.58 -1.53 -1.05
C ILE A 58 9.09 -1.32 -0.78
N ALA A 59 8.39 -0.68 -1.70
CA ALA A 59 6.94 -0.56 -1.66
C ALA A 59 6.33 -1.42 -2.77
N ILE A 60 5.28 -2.17 -2.44
CA ILE A 60 4.49 -2.95 -3.40
C ILE A 60 3.12 -2.29 -3.46
N LEU A 61 2.71 -1.84 -4.64
CA LEU A 61 1.35 -1.38 -4.92
C LEU A 61 0.73 -2.37 -5.89
N GLY A 62 -0.20 -3.18 -5.39
CA GLY A 62 -0.95 -4.13 -6.23
C GLY A 62 -2.31 -3.58 -6.61
N ASP A 63 -2.71 -3.77 -7.87
CA ASP A 63 -4.11 -3.62 -8.24
C ASP A 63 -4.99 -4.53 -7.38
N VAL A 64 -6.24 -4.12 -7.20
CA VAL A 64 -7.23 -4.85 -6.40
C VAL A 64 -8.09 -5.70 -7.33
N GLY A 65 -8.32 -6.96 -6.98
CA GLY A 65 -9.16 -7.89 -7.74
C GLY A 65 -8.50 -9.22 -8.06
N SER A 66 -9.22 -10.12 -8.73
CA SER A 66 -8.71 -11.48 -9.00
C SER A 66 -7.46 -11.52 -9.89
N SER A 67 -7.25 -10.50 -10.73
CA SER A 67 -6.06 -10.34 -11.57
C SER A 67 -4.76 -10.27 -10.76
N THR A 68 -4.80 -9.78 -9.52
CA THR A 68 -3.65 -9.62 -8.64
C THR A 68 -2.91 -10.94 -8.36
N ILE A 69 -3.60 -12.08 -8.44
CA ILE A 69 -3.04 -13.42 -8.18
C ILE A 69 -1.90 -13.74 -9.15
N GLN A 70 -1.97 -13.23 -10.39
CA GLN A 70 -0.99 -13.57 -11.43
C GLN A 70 0.42 -13.07 -11.12
N TYR A 71 0.57 -12.05 -10.27
CA TYR A 71 1.89 -11.51 -9.89
C TYR A 71 2.46 -12.11 -8.59
N THR A 72 1.92 -13.24 -8.11
CA THR A 72 2.41 -13.89 -6.89
C THR A 72 3.90 -14.27 -7.00
N SER A 73 4.35 -14.70 -8.18
CA SER A 73 5.78 -14.97 -8.44
C SER A 73 6.64 -13.71 -8.32
N ASP A 74 6.15 -12.58 -8.82
CA ASP A 74 6.84 -11.29 -8.77
C ASP A 74 6.99 -10.83 -7.32
N VAL A 75 5.92 -10.93 -6.52
CA VAL A 75 5.97 -10.63 -5.08
C VAL A 75 6.95 -11.53 -4.35
N ASN A 76 7.05 -12.82 -4.71
CA ASN A 76 8.04 -13.72 -4.11
C ASN A 76 9.48 -13.31 -4.43
N LEU A 77 9.76 -12.82 -5.64
CA LEU A 77 11.06 -12.26 -6.01
C LEU A 77 11.37 -11.00 -5.19
N VAL A 78 10.40 -10.10 -5.05
CA VAL A 78 10.52 -8.87 -4.26
C VAL A 78 10.78 -9.18 -2.78
N VAL A 79 10.03 -10.11 -2.18
CA VAL A 79 10.22 -10.56 -0.79
C VAL A 79 11.60 -11.21 -0.59
N LYS A 80 12.07 -12.02 -1.56
CA LYS A 80 13.41 -12.62 -1.53
C LYS A 80 14.49 -11.53 -1.53
N ALA A 81 14.39 -10.55 -2.42
CA ALA A 81 15.33 -9.43 -2.47
C ALA A 81 15.29 -8.58 -1.19
N GLY A 82 14.09 -8.28 -0.69
CA GLY A 82 13.91 -7.54 0.56
C GLY A 82 14.53 -8.26 1.76
N THR A 83 14.44 -9.60 1.80
CA THR A 83 15.13 -10.42 2.81
C THR A 83 16.64 -10.27 2.71
N ASN A 84 17.20 -10.36 1.49
CA ASN A 84 18.64 -10.25 1.27
C ASN A 84 19.20 -8.86 1.61
N LYS A 85 18.34 -7.83 1.59
CA LYS A 85 18.70 -6.43 1.86
C LYS A 85 18.27 -5.95 3.25
N GLU A 86 17.66 -6.81 4.06
CA GLU A 86 17.03 -6.43 5.32
C GLU A 86 16.08 -5.22 5.18
N ALA A 87 15.35 -5.17 4.06
CA ALA A 87 14.58 -4.01 3.65
C ALA A 87 13.30 -3.83 4.48
N TRP A 88 12.86 -2.59 4.58
CA TRP A 88 11.50 -2.27 4.98
C TRP A 88 10.58 -2.46 3.76
N VAL A 89 9.60 -3.34 3.91
CA VAL A 89 8.63 -3.68 2.88
C VAL A 89 7.25 -3.19 3.28
N LEU A 90 6.66 -2.38 2.41
CA LEU A 90 5.30 -1.88 2.48
C LEU A 90 4.44 -2.54 1.41
N VAL A 91 3.19 -2.83 1.75
CA VAL A 91 2.19 -3.32 0.78
C VAL A 91 0.95 -2.43 0.84
N ASN A 92 0.64 -1.80 -0.28
CA ASN A 92 -0.55 -1.00 -0.50
C ASN A 92 -1.32 -1.56 -1.71
N GLY A 93 -2.57 -1.15 -1.85
CA GLY A 93 -3.41 -1.45 -3.00
C GLY A 93 -3.63 -0.23 -3.90
N ILE A 94 -3.91 -0.46 -5.17
CA ILE A 94 -4.48 0.52 -6.08
C ILE A 94 -5.99 0.33 -6.04
N GLY A 95 -6.72 1.39 -5.69
CA GLY A 95 -8.15 1.33 -5.42
C GLY A 95 -8.93 2.41 -6.17
N LYS A 96 -10.14 2.64 -5.67
CA LYS A 96 -10.98 3.76 -6.08
C LYS A 96 -10.81 4.88 -5.06
N ASP A 97 -10.48 6.07 -5.53
CA ASP A 97 -10.40 7.30 -4.74
C ASP A 97 -9.57 7.10 -3.46
N ASN A 98 -10.00 7.67 -2.33
CA ASN A 98 -9.34 7.56 -1.01
C ASN A 98 -9.56 6.22 -0.29
N ASN A 99 -10.18 5.22 -0.95
CA ASN A 99 -10.48 3.91 -0.37
C ASN A 99 -9.49 2.82 -0.81
N ALA A 100 -8.35 3.22 -1.36
CA ALA A 100 -7.28 2.29 -1.68
C ALA A 100 -6.79 1.57 -0.41
N PRO A 101 -6.58 0.23 -0.45
CA PRO A 101 -6.06 -0.50 0.69
C PRO A 101 -4.71 0.06 1.13
N ASP A 102 -4.70 0.70 2.30
CA ASP A 102 -3.51 1.37 2.79
C ASP A 102 -2.76 0.50 3.80
N LYS A 103 -1.43 0.39 3.62
CA LYS A 103 -0.48 -0.20 4.56
C LYS A 103 -0.91 -1.58 5.09
N LEU A 104 -1.32 -2.46 4.18
CA LEU A 104 -1.73 -3.84 4.50
C LEU A 104 -0.60 -4.66 5.15
N ALA A 105 0.64 -4.32 4.84
CA ALA A 105 1.82 -4.77 5.58
C ALA A 105 2.87 -3.66 5.65
N SER A 106 3.60 -3.60 6.77
CA SER A 106 4.75 -2.72 6.96
C SER A 106 5.78 -3.41 7.84
N VAL A 107 6.70 -4.14 7.21
CA VAL A 107 7.62 -5.04 7.93
C VAL A 107 9.07 -4.81 7.55
N VAL A 108 9.98 -4.82 8.52
CA VAL A 108 11.42 -4.91 8.23
C VAL A 108 11.79 -6.39 8.11
N LEU A 109 12.22 -6.82 6.93
CA LEU A 109 12.64 -8.20 6.62
C LEU A 109 14.03 -8.51 7.17
N LYS A 110 14.19 -8.31 8.49
CA LYS A 110 15.38 -8.64 9.27
C LYS A 110 15.01 -9.64 10.35
N ALA A 111 15.67 -10.79 10.38
CA ALA A 111 15.37 -11.86 11.34
C ALA A 111 15.73 -11.43 12.77
N LYS A 112 14.84 -11.69 13.73
CA LYS A 112 15.03 -11.41 15.16
C LYS A 112 14.85 -12.68 15.98
N GLY A 113 15.65 -12.83 17.03
CA GLY A 113 15.55 -13.97 17.94
C GLY A 113 16.87 -14.28 18.64
N ARG A 114 16.79 -14.94 19.80
CA ARG A 114 17.97 -15.32 20.61
C ARG A 114 18.73 -16.51 20.02
N ASN A 115 18.10 -17.29 19.15
CA ASN A 115 18.68 -18.47 18.51
C ASN A 115 18.19 -18.62 17.06
N GLU A 116 18.73 -19.59 16.34
CA GLU A 116 18.46 -19.78 14.91
C GLU A 116 17.00 -20.14 14.62
N LEU A 117 16.39 -21.00 15.44
CA LEU A 117 14.99 -21.38 15.29
C LEU A 117 14.06 -20.17 15.42
N MET A 118 14.31 -19.29 16.40
CA MET A 118 13.54 -18.06 16.57
C MET A 118 13.71 -17.11 15.38
N ARG A 119 14.95 -16.93 14.89
CA ARG A 119 15.24 -16.09 13.73
C ARG A 119 14.57 -16.62 12.47
N THR A 120 14.57 -17.94 12.27
CA THR A 120 13.88 -18.61 11.17
C THR A 120 12.36 -18.41 11.24
N ASN A 121 11.77 -18.61 12.42
CA ASN A 121 10.33 -18.45 12.64
C ASN A 121 9.87 -16.99 12.47
N ASP A 122 10.64 -16.03 12.99
CA ASP A 122 10.37 -14.59 12.82
C ASP A 122 10.43 -14.18 11.34
N MET A 123 11.47 -14.62 10.61
CA MET A 123 11.58 -14.36 9.17
C MET A 123 10.43 -14.98 8.39
N LYS A 124 10.06 -16.24 8.69
CA LYS A 124 8.91 -16.91 8.06
C LYS A 124 7.63 -16.11 8.30
N CYS A 125 7.39 -15.67 9.53
CA CYS A 125 6.20 -14.92 9.88
C CYS A 125 6.11 -13.58 9.12
N LYS A 126 7.22 -12.85 9.02
CA LYS A 126 7.29 -11.58 8.25
C LYS A 126 7.06 -11.77 6.76
N LYS A 127 7.68 -12.79 6.15
CA LYS A 127 7.45 -13.14 4.74
C LYS A 127 5.98 -13.48 4.50
N THR A 128 5.40 -14.30 5.38
CA THR A 128 3.96 -14.63 5.32
C THR A 128 3.10 -13.37 5.42
N ALA A 129 3.41 -12.44 6.34
CA ALA A 129 2.67 -11.18 6.46
C ALA A 129 2.63 -10.38 5.15
N VAL A 130 3.77 -10.22 4.46
CA VAL A 130 3.81 -9.53 3.15
C VAL A 130 3.00 -10.28 2.10
N THR A 131 3.22 -11.59 1.96
CA THR A 131 2.51 -12.40 0.93
C THR A 131 1.01 -12.49 1.18
N THR A 132 0.58 -12.56 2.45
CA THR A 132 -0.84 -12.57 2.83
C THR A 132 -1.47 -11.19 2.65
N ALA A 133 -0.77 -10.11 2.98
CA ALA A 133 -1.23 -8.75 2.71
C ALA A 133 -1.47 -8.55 1.21
N TYR A 134 -0.51 -8.94 0.37
CA TYR A 134 -0.68 -8.89 -1.09
C TYR A 134 -1.83 -9.78 -1.57
N SER A 135 -1.88 -11.04 -1.13
CA SER A 135 -2.96 -11.98 -1.51
C SER A 135 -4.34 -11.52 -1.03
N SER A 136 -4.43 -10.64 -0.03
CA SER A 136 -5.71 -10.10 0.42
C SER A 136 -6.32 -9.12 -0.58
N LEU A 137 -5.49 -8.44 -1.38
CA LEU A 137 -5.94 -7.56 -2.47
C LEU A 137 -6.80 -8.32 -3.48
N SER A 138 -6.55 -9.61 -3.69
CA SER A 138 -7.33 -10.41 -4.64
C SER A 138 -8.73 -10.77 -4.16
N ARG A 139 -9.02 -10.57 -2.87
CA ARG A 139 -10.33 -10.83 -2.27
C ARG A 139 -11.23 -9.61 -2.30
N LEU A 140 -10.67 -8.45 -2.62
CA LEU A 140 -11.38 -7.20 -2.73
C LEU A 140 -11.92 -7.05 -4.16
N SER A 141 -13.04 -6.34 -4.30
CA SER A 141 -13.65 -6.09 -5.62
C SER A 141 -12.82 -5.08 -6.40
N ALA A 142 -12.54 -5.39 -7.67
CA ALA A 142 -11.77 -4.52 -8.54
C ALA A 142 -12.39 -3.12 -8.62
N PRO A 143 -11.61 -2.06 -8.38
CA PRO A 143 -12.11 -0.71 -8.32
C PRO A 143 -12.60 -0.25 -9.70
N LYS A 144 -13.73 0.45 -9.71
CA LYS A 144 -14.22 1.19 -10.88
C LYS A 144 -14.78 2.54 -10.43
N PRO A 145 -14.13 3.68 -10.79
CA PRO A 145 -12.89 3.81 -11.56
C PRO A 145 -11.62 3.39 -10.79
N LEU A 146 -10.53 3.15 -11.53
CA LEU A 146 -9.18 2.91 -11.00
C LEU A 146 -8.46 4.26 -10.81
N ASN A 147 -7.99 4.54 -9.59
CA ASN A 147 -7.26 5.78 -9.26
C ASN A 147 -5.80 5.47 -8.86
N VAL A 148 -4.91 5.53 -9.84
CA VAL A 148 -3.47 5.27 -9.67
C VAL A 148 -2.79 6.45 -8.95
N PHE A 149 -3.17 7.68 -9.27
CA PHE A 149 -2.56 8.88 -8.68
C PHE A 149 -2.83 8.97 -7.17
N ALA A 150 -4.07 8.70 -6.72
CA ALA A 150 -4.39 8.65 -5.29
C ALA A 150 -3.64 7.52 -4.54
N ALA A 151 -3.42 6.38 -5.20
CA ALA A 151 -2.63 5.29 -4.62
C ALA A 151 -1.14 5.69 -4.48
N LEU A 152 -0.58 6.40 -5.46
CA LEU A 152 0.77 6.96 -5.39
C LEU A 152 0.88 8.02 -4.30
N GLY A 153 -0.13 8.88 -4.12
CA GLY A 153 -0.14 9.87 -3.05
C GLY A 153 -0.25 9.25 -1.66
N THR A 154 -1.11 8.25 -1.48
CA THR A 154 -1.16 7.43 -0.26
C THR A 154 0.20 6.79 0.04
N LEU A 155 0.87 6.24 -0.98
CA LEU A 155 2.21 5.69 -0.81
C LEU A 155 3.22 6.77 -0.40
N ALA A 156 3.20 7.94 -1.05
CA ALA A 156 4.09 9.05 -0.74
C ALA A 156 3.91 9.50 0.72
N GLY A 157 2.67 9.63 1.19
CA GLY A 157 2.35 9.92 2.59
C GLY A 157 2.92 8.90 3.58
N ASN A 158 2.79 7.60 3.27
CA ASN A 158 3.37 6.53 4.10
C ASN A 158 4.90 6.55 4.14
N LEU A 159 5.53 7.01 3.07
CA LEU A 159 6.98 7.11 2.96
C LEU A 159 7.52 8.40 3.60
N HIS A 160 6.74 9.48 3.65
CA HIS A 160 7.12 10.78 4.21
C HIS A 160 7.48 10.72 5.70
N GLY A 161 6.84 9.83 6.46
CA GLY A 161 7.16 9.57 7.88
C GLY A 161 8.31 8.58 8.09
N SER A 162 8.87 8.02 7.01
CA SER A 162 9.91 7.01 7.11
C SER A 162 11.27 7.64 7.31
N LYS A 163 12.05 7.13 8.28
CA LYS A 163 13.42 7.59 8.47
C LYS A 163 14.35 7.19 7.32
N ALA A 164 13.91 6.34 6.38
CA ALA A 164 14.72 5.73 5.34
C ALA A 164 15.26 6.79 4.35
N GLY A 165 16.57 7.04 4.38
CA GLY A 165 17.23 8.02 3.50
C GLY A 165 17.81 7.41 2.22
N GLY A 166 17.53 6.13 1.95
CA GLY A 166 18.00 5.41 0.77
C GLY A 166 17.00 5.44 -0.39
N PRO A 167 17.40 5.01 -1.59
CA PRO A 167 16.50 4.90 -2.73
C PRO A 167 15.33 3.97 -2.43
N VAL A 168 14.13 4.36 -2.85
CA VAL A 168 12.90 3.60 -2.66
C VAL A 168 12.62 2.79 -3.92
N ASN A 169 12.48 1.47 -3.83
CA ASN A 169 12.01 0.68 -4.96
C ASN A 169 10.50 0.52 -4.88
N VAL A 170 9.76 1.04 -5.85
CA VAL A 170 8.30 0.95 -5.91
C VAL A 170 7.92 -0.03 -7.00
N VAL A 171 7.28 -1.13 -6.62
CA VAL A 171 6.82 -2.19 -7.52
C VAL A 171 5.33 -2.03 -7.70
N LEU A 172 4.92 -1.59 -8.88
CA LEU A 172 3.53 -1.44 -9.29
C LEU A 172 3.11 -2.73 -10.02
N LEU A 173 2.12 -3.44 -9.49
CA LEU A 173 1.66 -4.73 -10.01
C LEU A 173 0.20 -4.60 -10.48
N GLY A 174 -0.02 -4.65 -11.79
CA GLY A 174 -1.34 -4.48 -12.39
C GLY A 174 -1.46 -3.24 -13.27
N SER A 175 -2.68 -2.95 -13.70
CA SER A 175 -2.94 -1.88 -14.66
C SER A 175 -2.55 -0.52 -14.11
N LEU A 176 -1.87 0.28 -14.92
CA LEU A 176 -1.61 1.70 -14.67
C LEU A 176 -2.48 2.59 -15.56
N LEU A 177 -3.57 2.04 -16.11
CA LEU A 177 -4.56 2.78 -16.87
C LEU A 177 -5.51 3.51 -15.90
N ASN A 178 -5.07 4.66 -15.40
CA ASN A 178 -5.93 5.51 -14.56
C ASN A 178 -7.23 5.85 -15.30
N THR A 179 -8.38 5.72 -14.64
CA THR A 179 -9.70 5.93 -15.25
C THR A 179 -10.56 6.90 -14.44
N THR A 180 -9.93 7.76 -13.64
CA THR A 180 -10.62 8.87 -12.97
C THR A 180 -10.68 10.10 -13.86
N ALA A 181 -11.59 11.02 -13.53
CA ALA A 181 -11.81 12.24 -14.30
C ALA A 181 -10.58 13.16 -14.35
N ASP A 182 -9.73 13.13 -13.31
CA ASP A 182 -8.55 14.01 -13.16
C ASP A 182 -7.50 13.75 -14.27
N ALA A 183 -7.38 12.50 -14.72
CA ALA A 183 -6.64 12.13 -15.93
C ALA A 183 -7.01 10.70 -16.36
N ASP A 184 -7.95 10.58 -17.28
CA ASP A 184 -8.33 9.29 -17.85
C ASP A 184 -7.31 8.85 -18.91
N LEU A 185 -6.42 7.93 -18.54
CA LEU A 185 -5.39 7.39 -19.42
C LEU A 185 -5.93 6.37 -20.42
N SER A 186 -7.22 5.98 -20.33
CA SER A 186 -7.88 5.23 -21.39
C SER A 186 -8.21 6.09 -22.61
N GLU A 187 -8.25 7.41 -22.43
CA GLU A 187 -8.49 8.37 -23.51
C GLU A 187 -7.22 8.65 -24.31
N ALA A 188 -7.28 8.39 -25.62
CA ALA A 188 -6.12 8.54 -26.51
C ALA A 188 -5.58 9.98 -26.58
N THR A 189 -6.44 10.98 -26.34
CA THR A 189 -6.05 12.40 -26.35
C THR A 189 -5.18 12.77 -25.16
N VAL A 190 -5.38 12.13 -24.00
CA VAL A 190 -4.55 12.33 -22.79
C VAL A 190 -3.17 11.72 -23.02
N LEU A 191 -3.11 10.50 -23.57
CA LEU A 191 -1.87 9.83 -23.92
C LEU A 191 -1.09 10.50 -25.07
N ALA A 192 -1.77 11.22 -25.96
CA ALA A 192 -1.14 11.92 -27.08
C ALA A 192 -0.36 13.18 -26.65
N ASN A 193 -0.64 13.74 -25.46
CA ASN A 193 0.09 14.89 -24.93
C ASN A 193 0.35 14.75 -23.42
N PRO A 194 1.31 13.88 -23.04
CA PRO A 194 1.60 13.60 -21.63
C PRO A 194 2.01 14.84 -20.84
N ALA A 195 2.82 15.72 -21.42
CA ALA A 195 3.22 17.00 -20.84
C ALA A 195 2.03 17.84 -20.37
N LYS A 196 0.98 17.97 -21.20
CA LYS A 196 -0.22 18.72 -20.85
C LYS A 196 -0.96 18.07 -19.68
N ALA A 197 -1.18 16.75 -19.75
CA ALA A 197 -1.89 16.02 -18.71
C ALA A 197 -1.13 16.05 -17.36
N ILE A 198 0.20 15.90 -17.38
CA ILE A 198 1.05 16.01 -16.19
C ILE A 198 0.98 17.42 -15.60
N ASN A 199 0.95 18.47 -16.44
CA ASN A 199 0.78 19.85 -15.98
C ASN A 199 -0.59 20.09 -15.32
N GLU A 200 -1.65 19.49 -15.86
CA GLU A 200 -2.99 19.56 -15.27
C GLU A 200 -3.01 18.85 -13.90
N LEU A 201 -2.45 17.64 -13.81
CA LEU A 201 -2.28 16.92 -12.54
C LEU A 201 -1.44 17.69 -11.52
N ALA A 202 -0.39 18.39 -11.97
CA ALA A 202 0.46 19.20 -11.10
C ALA A 202 -0.31 20.41 -10.54
N LYS A 203 -1.18 21.05 -11.33
CA LYS A 203 -2.08 22.12 -10.87
C LYS A 203 -3.07 21.64 -9.83
N GLU A 204 -3.49 20.38 -9.92
CA GLU A 204 -4.39 19.74 -8.96
C GLU A 204 -3.68 19.15 -7.73
N GLN A 205 -2.36 19.33 -7.61
CA GLN A 205 -1.53 18.77 -6.54
C GLN A 205 -1.53 17.22 -6.49
N LEU A 206 -1.80 16.58 -7.62
CA LEU A 206 -1.79 15.11 -7.76
C LEU A 206 -0.41 14.56 -8.21
N VAL A 207 0.59 15.44 -8.34
CA VAL A 207 1.99 15.07 -8.58
C VAL A 207 2.76 15.20 -7.27
N GLU A 208 2.77 14.12 -6.50
CA GLU A 208 3.51 14.02 -5.25
C GLU A 208 5.01 13.83 -5.50
N SER A 209 5.86 14.34 -4.60
CA SER A 209 7.32 14.15 -4.73
C SER A 209 7.69 12.66 -4.63
N CYS A 210 8.23 12.10 -5.72
CA CYS A 210 8.73 10.73 -5.81
C CYS A 210 10.26 10.69 -5.87
N LYS A 211 10.92 11.70 -5.27
CA LYS A 211 12.39 11.85 -5.32
C LYS A 211 13.10 10.57 -4.87
N GLY A 212 13.96 10.04 -5.74
CA GLY A 212 14.76 8.85 -5.46
C GLY A 212 13.99 7.53 -5.57
N TRP A 213 12.79 7.54 -6.15
CA TRP A 213 12.03 6.33 -6.44
C TRP A 213 12.55 5.63 -7.70
N ASN A 214 12.74 4.32 -7.60
CA ASN A 214 12.95 3.41 -8.72
C ASN A 214 11.65 2.65 -8.95
N VAL A 215 10.95 2.93 -10.03
CA VAL A 215 9.61 2.37 -10.29
C VAL A 215 9.69 1.17 -11.23
N TYR A 216 9.07 0.06 -10.82
CA TYR A 216 8.99 -1.18 -11.57
C TYR A 216 7.52 -1.40 -11.91
N ALA A 217 7.16 -1.12 -13.16
CA ALA A 217 5.79 -1.27 -13.65
C ALA A 217 5.62 -2.68 -14.26
N VAL A 218 4.81 -3.51 -13.61
CA VAL A 218 4.61 -4.92 -13.96
C VAL A 218 3.15 -5.15 -14.36
N GLY A 219 2.92 -5.55 -15.61
CA GLY A 219 1.59 -5.69 -16.19
C GLY A 219 0.82 -4.37 -16.28
N ALA A 220 1.53 -3.26 -16.50
CA ALA A 220 1.00 -1.90 -16.47
C ALA A 220 0.00 -1.57 -17.59
N ASP A 221 0.10 -2.25 -18.72
CA ASP A 221 -0.77 -2.09 -19.91
C ASP A 221 -1.91 -3.10 -19.96
N GLN A 222 -2.12 -3.87 -18.90
CA GLN A 222 -3.27 -4.77 -18.78
C GLN A 222 -4.56 -3.96 -18.78
N ALA A 223 -5.38 -4.16 -19.81
CA ALA A 223 -6.65 -3.48 -20.01
C ALA A 223 -7.69 -4.43 -20.61
N ASN A 224 -8.97 -4.12 -20.45
CA ASN A 224 -10.06 -4.82 -21.13
C ASN A 224 -11.01 -3.79 -21.76
N PRO A 225 -11.02 -3.65 -23.11
CA PRO A 225 -10.25 -4.42 -24.08
C PRO A 225 -8.72 -4.17 -24.00
N PRO A 226 -7.88 -5.10 -24.50
CA PRO A 226 -6.43 -4.92 -24.51
C PRO A 226 -5.99 -3.68 -25.31
N LEU A 227 -4.94 -3.01 -24.83
CA LEU A 227 -4.34 -1.87 -25.52
C LEU A 227 -3.60 -2.32 -26.79
N THR A 228 -3.62 -1.48 -27.81
CA THR A 228 -2.71 -1.64 -28.96
C THR A 228 -1.26 -1.39 -28.54
N SER A 229 -0.29 -1.87 -29.34
CA SER A 229 1.14 -1.61 -29.08
C SER A 229 1.48 -0.11 -29.06
N ALA A 230 0.81 0.68 -29.89
CA ALA A 230 0.94 2.14 -29.90
C ALA A 230 0.43 2.76 -28.59
N GLN A 231 -0.75 2.35 -28.12
CA GLN A 231 -1.31 2.83 -26.85
C GLN A 231 -0.46 2.40 -25.65
N SER A 232 0.03 1.15 -25.61
CA SER A 232 0.94 0.69 -24.55
C SER A 232 2.25 1.50 -24.54
N ALA A 233 2.80 1.82 -25.72
CA ALA A 233 3.98 2.66 -25.83
C ALA A 233 3.73 4.10 -25.34
N GLN A 234 2.57 4.69 -25.65
CA GLN A 234 2.19 6.02 -25.17
C GLN A 234 1.92 6.03 -23.66
N LEU A 235 1.28 5.00 -23.12
CA LEU A 235 1.08 4.84 -21.68
C LEU A 235 2.42 4.74 -20.94
N ARG A 236 3.36 3.96 -21.49
CA ARG A 236 4.73 3.88 -20.97
C ARG A 236 5.45 5.23 -21.01
N GLU A 237 5.27 6.00 -22.08
CA GLU A 237 5.82 7.35 -22.23
C GLU A 237 5.27 8.28 -21.15
N PHE A 238 3.95 8.30 -20.98
CA PHE A 238 3.28 9.09 -19.96
C PHE A 238 3.84 8.82 -18.56
N TRP A 239 3.93 7.56 -18.14
CA TRP A 239 4.45 7.22 -16.82
C TRP A 239 5.94 7.52 -16.69
N ARG A 240 6.71 7.40 -17.76
CA ARG A 240 8.13 7.78 -17.76
C ARG A 240 8.31 9.26 -17.50
N GLU A 241 7.56 10.11 -18.20
CA GLU A 241 7.55 11.56 -17.98
C GLU A 241 7.04 11.92 -16.58
N TYR A 242 5.94 11.30 -16.13
CA TYR A 242 5.38 11.52 -14.78
C TYR A 242 6.41 11.23 -13.68
N PHE A 243 7.04 10.05 -13.70
CA PHE A 243 8.00 9.69 -12.65
C PHE A 243 9.28 10.52 -12.70
N GLN A 244 9.71 10.93 -13.90
CA GLN A 244 10.83 11.86 -13.99
C GLN A 244 10.48 13.22 -13.43
N HIS A 245 9.27 13.72 -13.71
CA HIS A 245 8.83 15.01 -13.21
C HIS A 245 8.81 15.04 -11.67
N CYS A 246 8.30 14.00 -11.01
CA CYS A 246 8.30 13.95 -9.55
C CYS A 246 9.66 13.59 -8.91
N GLY A 247 10.74 13.45 -9.70
CA GLY A 247 12.11 13.21 -9.23
C GLY A 247 12.48 11.73 -9.01
N GLY A 248 11.64 10.82 -9.48
CA GLY A 248 11.90 9.39 -9.55
C GLY A 248 12.37 8.97 -10.94
N ARG A 249 12.33 7.67 -11.20
CA ARG A 249 12.58 7.11 -12.53
C ARG A 249 11.84 5.79 -12.73
N LEU A 250 11.29 5.60 -13.92
CA LEU A 250 10.78 4.31 -14.39
C LEU A 250 11.97 3.42 -14.77
N VAL A 251 12.09 2.24 -14.15
CA VAL A 251 13.22 1.31 -14.33
C VAL A 251 12.80 0.10 -15.17
N VAL A 252 11.59 -0.41 -14.95
CA VAL A 252 11.06 -1.59 -15.64
C VAL A 252 9.65 -1.32 -16.14
N TRP A 253 9.35 -1.82 -17.35
CA TRP A 253 8.03 -1.92 -17.96
C TRP A 253 7.92 -3.31 -18.61
N SER A 254 7.24 -4.25 -17.98
CA SER A 254 7.18 -5.66 -18.41
C SER A 254 5.96 -6.38 -17.88
N ASP A 255 5.58 -7.54 -18.44
CA ASP A 255 4.50 -8.35 -17.87
C ASP A 255 4.85 -8.99 -16.52
N HIS A 256 6.11 -9.43 -16.36
CA HIS A 256 6.63 -10.07 -15.16
C HIS A 256 8.10 -9.73 -14.91
N LEU A 257 8.51 -9.76 -13.64
CA LEU A 257 9.89 -9.63 -13.20
C LEU A 257 10.62 -10.96 -13.35
N THR A 258 11.80 -10.90 -13.98
CA THR A 258 12.74 -12.04 -14.01
C THR A 258 13.73 -11.98 -12.85
N THR A 259 14.10 -10.77 -12.44
CA THR A 259 15.03 -10.47 -11.33
C THR A 259 14.62 -9.18 -10.63
N PHE A 260 15.02 -9.02 -9.37
CA PHE A 260 14.76 -7.78 -8.62
C PHE A 260 15.82 -7.55 -7.52
N PRO A 261 16.34 -6.32 -7.34
CA PRO A 261 16.20 -5.17 -8.25
C PRO A 261 16.92 -5.44 -9.58
N VAL A 262 16.54 -4.71 -10.63
CA VAL A 262 17.17 -4.81 -11.96
C VAL A 262 18.32 -3.80 -12.04
N ASN A 263 19.45 -4.20 -12.62
CA ASN A 263 20.64 -3.34 -12.74
C ASN A 263 20.60 -2.39 -13.95
N SER A 264 19.70 -2.63 -14.90
CA SER A 264 19.43 -1.78 -16.06
C SER A 264 18.21 -0.90 -15.82
N SER A 265 18.27 0.37 -16.25
CA SER A 265 17.13 1.29 -16.22
C SER A 265 16.68 1.68 -17.62
N ILE A 266 15.38 1.93 -17.79
CA ILE A 266 14.86 2.65 -18.95
C ILE A 266 15.51 4.05 -18.98
N ALA A 267 15.82 4.54 -20.18
CA ALA A 267 16.40 5.89 -20.37
C ALA A 267 15.45 6.95 -19.81
N GLN A 268 15.98 8.02 -19.22
CA GLN A 268 15.15 9.15 -18.77
C GLN A 268 14.47 9.82 -19.98
N ALA A 269 13.25 10.31 -19.80
CA ALA A 269 12.57 11.15 -20.77
C ALA A 269 13.31 12.49 -20.96
N ASP A 270 13.13 13.12 -22.11
CA ASP A 270 13.59 14.49 -22.34
C ASP A 270 12.56 15.48 -21.79
N THR A 271 12.80 16.00 -20.60
CA THR A 271 11.90 16.97 -19.96
C THR A 271 12.18 18.41 -20.39
N THR A 272 13.15 18.68 -21.27
CA THR A 272 13.46 20.06 -21.68
C THR A 272 12.33 20.72 -22.46
N GLN A 273 11.43 19.91 -23.04
CA GLN A 273 10.23 20.38 -23.74
C GLN A 273 9.00 20.55 -22.82
N ILE A 274 9.08 20.06 -21.58
CA ILE A 274 7.98 20.14 -20.61
C ILE A 274 8.25 21.31 -19.68
N LYS A 275 7.73 22.49 -20.03
CA LYS A 275 7.71 23.63 -19.11
C LYS A 275 6.49 23.50 -18.21
N ILE A 276 6.74 23.25 -16.93
CA ILE A 276 5.69 22.95 -15.96
C ILE A 276 5.34 24.23 -15.23
N GLU A 277 4.07 24.61 -15.30
CA GLU A 277 3.51 25.75 -14.61
C GLU A 277 2.84 25.25 -13.32
N THR A 278 3.61 25.23 -12.23
CA THR A 278 3.04 25.09 -10.89
C THR A 278 2.57 26.46 -10.43
N THR A 279 1.25 26.65 -10.33
CA THR A 279 0.69 27.86 -9.72
C THR A 279 0.76 27.69 -8.19
N PRO A 280 1.46 28.55 -7.44
CA PRO A 280 1.36 28.55 -5.98
C PRO A 280 -0.08 28.87 -5.60
N HIS A 281 -0.71 28.00 -4.82
CA HIS A 281 -2.05 28.25 -4.29
C HIS A 281 -1.95 28.72 -2.84
N GLU A 282 -2.58 29.85 -2.56
CA GLU A 282 -2.70 30.43 -1.22
C GLU A 282 -3.54 29.50 -0.34
N VAL A 283 -3.03 29.20 0.85
CA VAL A 283 -3.72 28.40 1.86
C VAL A 283 -4.22 29.35 2.93
N VAL A 284 -5.53 29.62 2.93
CA VAL A 284 -6.17 30.42 3.99
C VAL A 284 -6.71 29.48 5.05
N ALA A 285 -6.07 29.45 6.22
CA ALA A 285 -6.52 28.70 7.38
C ALA A 285 -6.81 29.64 8.56
N THR A 286 -8.00 29.52 9.14
CA THR A 286 -8.34 30.25 10.37
C THR A 286 -7.86 29.44 11.57
N MET A 287 -6.88 29.98 12.30
CA MET A 287 -6.36 29.37 13.53
C MET A 287 -6.51 30.34 14.70
N SER A 288 -6.85 29.83 15.88
CA SER A 288 -6.91 30.67 17.09
C SER A 288 -5.55 31.27 17.40
N SER A 289 -5.49 32.56 17.71
CA SER A 289 -4.27 33.28 18.09
C SER A 289 -3.57 32.65 19.28
N ASP A 290 -4.34 32.04 20.20
CA ASP A 290 -3.84 31.35 21.40
C ASP A 290 -3.05 30.07 21.08
N VAL A 291 -3.13 29.55 19.85
CA VAL A 291 -2.43 28.35 19.40
C VAL A 291 -1.13 28.72 18.69
N LEU A 292 -1.15 29.79 17.90
CA LEU A 292 -0.02 30.16 17.06
C LEU A 292 0.96 31.10 17.75
N PHE A 293 0.48 32.05 18.54
CA PHE A 293 1.31 33.13 19.07
C PHE A 293 1.40 33.09 20.59
N ALA A 294 2.57 33.45 21.13
CA ALA A 294 2.69 33.66 22.56
C ALA A 294 1.77 34.83 22.99
N PRO A 295 1.18 34.79 24.20
CA PRO A 295 0.29 35.85 24.66
C PRO A 295 0.93 37.24 24.49
N ASN A 296 0.23 38.16 23.83
CA ASN A 296 0.67 39.53 23.55
C ASN A 296 1.97 39.63 22.73
N SER A 297 2.25 38.67 21.85
CA SER A 297 3.46 38.66 21.02
C SER A 297 3.15 38.23 19.59
N ALA A 298 3.94 38.71 18.62
CA ALA A 298 3.97 38.17 17.27
C ALA A 298 4.91 36.95 17.14
N ALA A 299 5.53 36.53 18.24
CA ALA A 299 6.37 35.34 18.27
C ALA A 299 5.51 34.07 18.27
N LEU A 300 5.83 33.14 17.36
CA LEU A 300 5.19 31.84 17.30
C LEU A 300 5.45 31.04 18.58
N GLN A 301 4.45 30.32 19.07
CA GLN A 301 4.65 29.36 20.15
C GLN A 301 5.57 28.22 19.67
N PRO A 302 6.38 27.62 20.55
CA PRO A 302 7.20 26.46 20.20
C PRO A 302 6.39 25.31 19.59
N THR A 303 5.13 25.16 20.01
CA THR A 303 4.17 24.16 19.51
C THR A 303 3.54 24.52 18.17
N ALA A 304 3.53 25.80 17.78
CA ALA A 304 2.90 26.27 16.55
C ALA A 304 3.47 25.61 15.29
N SER A 305 4.76 25.23 15.30
CA SER A 305 5.40 24.49 14.20
C SER A 305 4.72 23.15 13.89
N LYS A 306 4.24 22.45 14.94
CA LYS A 306 3.55 21.18 14.81
C LYS A 306 2.15 21.39 14.21
N ASP A 307 1.44 22.40 14.65
CA ASP A 307 0.09 22.69 14.19
C ASP A 307 0.10 23.27 12.76
N LEU A 308 1.05 24.14 12.44
CA LEU A 308 1.31 24.62 11.07
C LEU A 308 1.70 23.47 10.13
N SER A 309 2.50 22.50 10.59
CA SER A 309 2.86 21.33 9.77
C SER A 309 1.68 20.40 9.49
N GLN A 310 0.67 20.38 10.35
CA GLN A 310 -0.57 19.62 10.11
C GLN A 310 -1.50 20.35 9.14
N VAL A 311 -1.56 21.68 9.23
CA VAL A 311 -2.31 22.52 8.30
C VAL A 311 -1.68 22.46 6.91
N LEU A 312 -0.36 22.51 6.79
CA LEU A 312 0.36 22.44 5.51
C LEU A 312 0.58 21.00 4.99
N ALA A 313 0.04 19.99 5.66
CA ALA A 313 0.16 18.61 5.20
C ALA A 313 -0.75 18.37 3.97
N PRO A 314 -0.24 17.73 2.89
CA PRO A 314 -1.07 17.35 1.76
C PRO A 314 -2.22 16.43 2.23
N GLY A 315 -3.48 16.80 1.93
CA GLY A 315 -4.64 15.92 2.12
C GLY A 315 -5.62 16.22 3.28
N VAL A 316 -5.48 17.33 4.03
CA VAL A 316 -6.39 17.63 5.17
C VAL A 316 -7.54 18.60 4.82
N TRP A 317 -7.58 19.15 3.60
CA TRP A 317 -8.51 20.21 3.24
C TRP A 317 -9.95 19.73 2.99
N THR A 318 -10.75 19.66 4.06
CA THR A 318 -12.21 19.74 3.94
C THR A 318 -12.63 21.20 4.05
N ARG A 319 -13.39 21.70 3.05
CA ARG A 319 -13.98 23.05 3.05
C ARG A 319 -14.87 23.21 4.29
N SER A 320 -14.39 23.90 5.32
CA SER A 320 -15.25 24.46 6.36
C SER A 320 -15.40 25.96 6.14
N VAL A 321 -16.55 26.37 5.63
CA VAL A 321 -16.97 27.76 5.67
C VAL A 321 -17.57 27.98 7.05
N SER A 322 -16.90 28.74 7.93
CA SER A 322 -17.56 29.30 9.11
C SER A 322 -17.31 30.80 9.19
N ALA A 323 -18.40 31.55 9.23
CA ALA A 323 -18.43 32.99 9.38
C ALA A 323 -17.90 33.41 10.76
N GLY A 324 -17.01 34.41 10.77
CA GLY A 324 -16.63 35.16 11.95
C GLY A 324 -15.23 34.86 12.48
N SER A 325 -14.49 35.95 12.68
CA SER A 325 -13.20 36.12 13.38
C SER A 325 -11.88 35.86 12.63
N ASP A 326 -11.07 36.92 12.66
CA ASP A 326 -9.65 37.16 12.35
C ASP A 326 -8.93 36.17 11.43
N SER A 327 -8.81 36.57 10.17
CA SER A 327 -8.04 35.88 9.13
C SER A 327 -6.57 36.33 9.18
N ILE A 328 -5.65 35.37 9.16
CA ILE A 328 -4.23 35.64 8.92
C ILE A 328 -3.91 35.21 7.49
N VAL A 329 -3.36 36.13 6.71
CA VAL A 329 -2.84 35.89 5.36
C VAL A 329 -1.34 35.62 5.49
N MET A 330 -0.85 34.46 5.06
CA MET A 330 0.58 34.13 4.94
C MET A 330 0.91 33.68 3.53
#